data_AF-A0A250FUK2-F1
#
_entry.id   AF-A0A250FUK2-F1
#
_cell.length_a   1.000
_cell.length_b   1.000
_cell.length_c   1.000
_cell.angle_alpha   90.00
_cell.angle_beta   90.00
_cell.angle_gamma   90.00
#
_symmetry.space_group_name_H-M   'P 1'
#
loop_
_entity.id
_entity.type
_entity.pdbx_description
1 polymer ?
#
loop_
_entity_poly.entity_id
_entity_poly.type
_entity_poly.pdbx_seq_one_letter_code
_entity_poly.pdbx_strand_id
1 'polypeptide(L)'
;MTITDAPNTYNNAIEILYQKGYEVFLLDKDEDYLIYMKKNEEVTVANDPLSLLAISYLKENGKIVDECWEDKFMDNFSALAIKEILSRKYSIKITDKHSDWYDWIVKKKDEMYFAQTPLRLLALLLLIDYYGWDWYKIAVPSHLNELKSY
;
A
#
# COMPACT_ATOMS: atom_id res chain seq x y z
N MET A 1 10.35 -6.55 -16.61
CA MET A 1 9.53 -7.34 -15.68
C MET A 1 8.38 -6.47 -15.20
N THR A 2 7.18 -7.04 -15.09
CA THR A 2 5.95 -6.29 -14.84
C THR A 2 5.23 -6.86 -13.62
N ILE A 3 4.76 -5.97 -12.74
CA ILE A 3 3.86 -6.32 -11.64
C ILE A 3 2.68 -5.36 -11.63
N THR A 4 1.51 -5.88 -11.27
CA THR A 4 0.27 -5.14 -11.16
C THR A 4 -0.33 -5.41 -9.78
N ASP A 5 -1.05 -4.45 -9.22
CA ASP A 5 -1.84 -4.70 -8.02
C ASP A 5 -2.88 -5.80 -8.30
N ALA A 6 -2.90 -6.81 -7.45
CA ALA A 6 -3.78 -7.95 -7.60
C ALA A 6 -4.09 -8.55 -6.22
N PRO A 7 -5.23 -9.25 -6.03
CA PRO A 7 -5.60 -9.79 -4.72
C PRO A 7 -4.53 -10.68 -4.07
N ASN A 8 -3.70 -11.37 -4.87
CA ASN A 8 -2.58 -12.18 -4.35
C ASN A 8 -1.43 -11.35 -3.74
N THR A 9 -1.36 -10.05 -4.03
CA THR A 9 -0.40 -9.12 -3.39
C THR A 9 -0.83 -8.71 -1.99
N TYR A 10 -2.12 -8.87 -1.64
CA TYR A 10 -2.66 -8.42 -0.35
C TYR A 10 -2.18 -9.26 0.82
N ASN A 11 -2.19 -10.58 0.69
CA ASN A 11 -1.66 -11.47 1.74
C ASN A 11 -0.17 -11.19 2.00
N ASN A 12 0.61 -10.97 0.94
CA ASN A 12 2.01 -10.60 1.05
C ASN A 12 2.20 -9.27 1.81
N ALA A 13 1.33 -8.29 1.57
CA ALA A 13 1.37 -7.01 2.28
C ALA A 13 0.99 -7.15 3.76
N ILE A 14 -0.04 -7.96 4.07
CA ILE A 14 -0.45 -8.24 5.46
C ILE A 14 0.67 -8.96 6.22
N GLU A 15 1.33 -9.93 5.59
CA GLU A 15 2.46 -10.65 6.22
C GLU A 15 3.61 -9.69 6.57
N ILE A 16 3.95 -8.74 5.69
CA ILE A 16 4.97 -7.71 6.01
C ILE A 16 4.51 -6.84 7.19
N LEU A 17 3.23 -6.44 7.23
CA LEU A 17 2.68 -5.66 8.34
C LEU A 17 2.75 -6.43 9.67
N TYR A 18 2.42 -7.71 9.67
CA TYR A 18 2.54 -8.59 10.85
C TYR A 18 3.99 -8.72 11.32
N GLN A 19 4.94 -8.92 10.40
CA GLN A 19 6.36 -8.99 10.73
C GLN A 19 6.91 -7.66 11.29
N LYS A 20 6.28 -6.53 10.94
CA LYS A 20 6.54 -5.21 11.52
C LYS A 20 5.83 -4.96 12.87
N GLY A 21 5.08 -5.94 13.37
CA GLY A 21 4.34 -5.85 14.63
C GLY A 21 3.05 -5.03 14.56
N TYR A 22 2.48 -4.85 13.37
CA TYR A 22 1.13 -4.32 13.23
C TYR A 22 0.10 -5.43 13.41
N GLU A 23 -1.02 -5.11 14.00
CA GLU A 23 -2.24 -5.91 13.92
C GLU A 23 -3.11 -5.34 12.79
N VAL A 24 -3.80 -6.20 12.04
CA VAL A 24 -4.63 -5.80 10.88
C VAL A 24 -6.02 -6.40 11.03
N PHE A 25 -7.05 -5.63 10.71
CA PHE A 25 -8.45 -5.98 10.94
C PHE A 25 -9.35 -5.45 9.83
N LEU A 26 -10.54 -6.03 9.72
CA LEU A 26 -11.62 -5.53 8.88
C LEU A 26 -12.46 -4.52 9.68
N LEU A 27 -12.73 -3.37 9.08
CA LEU A 27 -13.73 -2.44 9.58
C LEU A 27 -15.04 -2.71 8.84
N ASP A 28 -16.02 -3.26 9.54
CA ASP A 28 -17.33 -3.54 8.97
C ASP A 28 -18.17 -2.25 9.01
N LYS A 29 -18.26 -1.55 7.88
CA LYS A 29 -19.23 -0.46 7.68
C LYS A 29 -19.87 -0.59 6.31
N ASP A 30 -21.04 -1.20 6.33
CA ASP A 30 -22.15 -1.29 5.37
C ASP A 30 -21.89 -1.30 3.86
N GLU A 31 -20.92 -0.61 3.26
CA GLU A 31 -20.76 -0.58 1.79
C GLU A 31 -19.31 -0.49 1.25
N ASP A 32 -18.31 -0.10 2.05
CA ASP A 32 -16.91 0.00 1.58
C ASP A 32 -15.94 -0.75 2.52
N TYR A 33 -15.28 -1.80 2.01
CA TYR A 33 -14.29 -2.57 2.77
C TYR A 33 -13.10 -1.69 3.19
N LEU A 34 -13.15 -1.17 4.41
CA LEU A 34 -12.02 -0.48 5.03
C LEU A 34 -11.21 -1.50 5.85
N ILE A 35 -9.90 -1.48 5.66
CA ILE A 35 -8.96 -2.27 6.45
C ILE A 35 -8.20 -1.28 7.32
N TYR A 36 -8.02 -1.61 8.59
CA TYR A 36 -7.18 -0.79 9.45
C TYR A 36 -6.07 -1.62 10.08
N MET A 37 -4.94 -0.95 10.31
CA MET A 37 -3.82 -1.49 11.08
C MET A 37 -3.63 -0.72 12.37
N LYS A 38 -3.21 -1.43 13.42
CA LYS A 38 -2.91 -0.88 14.73
C LYS A 38 -1.50 -1.28 15.17
N LYS A 39 -0.79 -0.33 15.78
CA LYS A 39 0.48 -0.60 16.48
C LYS A 39 0.55 0.35 17.68
N ASN A 40 0.59 -0.21 18.89
CA ASN A 40 0.40 0.53 20.14
C ASN A 40 -0.97 1.25 20.18
N GLU A 41 -1.00 2.56 20.43
CA GLU A 41 -2.21 3.39 20.43
C GLU A 41 -2.54 3.97 19.05
N GLU A 42 -1.65 3.81 18.06
CA GLU A 42 -1.81 4.38 16.73
C GLU A 42 -2.65 3.47 15.83
N VAL A 43 -3.67 4.05 15.19
CA VAL A 43 -4.55 3.38 14.23
C VAL A 43 -4.45 4.06 12.87
N THR A 44 -4.42 3.26 11.80
CA THR A 44 -4.41 3.75 10.42
C THR A 44 -5.45 2.99 9.61
N VAL A 45 -6.29 3.70 8.86
CA VAL A 45 -7.33 3.12 8.01
C VAL A 45 -7.00 3.36 6.54
N ALA A 46 -7.27 2.38 5.67
CA ALA A 46 -7.21 2.53 4.22
C ALA A 46 -8.17 1.54 3.53
N ASN A 47 -8.31 1.64 2.22
CA ASN A 47 -9.23 0.82 1.43
C ASN A 47 -8.68 -0.58 1.10
N ASP A 48 -7.38 -0.83 1.34
CA ASP A 48 -6.74 -2.11 1.01
C ASP A 48 -5.39 -2.28 1.75
N PRO A 49 -4.86 -3.52 1.83
CA PRO A 49 -3.62 -3.79 2.57
C PRO A 49 -2.36 -3.20 1.94
N LEU A 50 -2.32 -3.01 0.62
CA LEU A 50 -1.18 -2.37 -0.05
C LEU A 50 -1.08 -0.90 0.40
N SER A 51 -2.20 -0.20 0.45
CA SER A 51 -2.27 1.17 0.91
C SER A 51 -1.79 1.28 2.37
N LEU A 52 -2.19 0.35 3.25
CA LEU A 52 -1.68 0.28 4.63
C LEU A 52 -0.15 0.04 4.69
N LEU A 53 0.37 -0.85 3.84
CA LEU A 53 1.81 -1.10 3.75
C LEU A 53 2.60 0.15 3.32
N ALA A 54 2.10 0.88 2.31
CA ALA A 54 2.73 2.11 1.88
C ALA A 54 2.67 3.19 2.97
N ILE A 55 1.53 3.34 3.65
CA ILE A 55 1.36 4.31 4.73
C ILE A 55 2.28 3.98 5.92
N SER A 56 2.39 2.71 6.34
CA SER A 56 3.30 2.32 7.44
C SER A 56 4.75 2.68 7.10
N TYR A 57 5.20 2.39 5.88
CA TYR A 57 6.53 2.76 5.42
C TYR A 57 6.75 4.29 5.44
N LEU A 58 5.78 5.08 5.01
CA LEU A 58 5.89 6.55 5.01
C LEU A 58 5.96 7.11 6.43
N LYS A 59 5.16 6.56 7.36
CA LYS A 59 5.19 6.87 8.80
C LYS A 59 6.56 6.59 9.41
N GLU A 60 7.06 5.37 9.24
CA GLU A 60 8.32 4.88 9.83
C GLU A 60 9.55 5.67 9.34
N ASN A 61 9.50 6.22 8.13
CA ASN A 61 10.62 7.00 7.56
C ASN A 61 10.52 8.51 7.83
N GLY A 62 9.70 8.94 8.81
CA GLY A 62 9.61 10.33 9.24
C GLY A 62 9.07 11.27 8.16
N LYS A 63 8.31 10.75 7.19
CA LYS A 63 7.75 11.57 6.09
C LYS A 63 6.41 12.21 6.45
N ILE A 64 6.02 12.13 7.72
CA ILE A 64 4.81 12.73 8.27
C ILE A 64 5.23 13.62 9.43
N VAL A 65 4.90 14.89 9.30
CA VAL A 65 5.01 15.87 10.38
C VAL A 65 3.66 15.89 11.11
N ASP A 66 3.77 15.73 12.41
CA ASP A 66 2.75 15.64 13.44
C ASP A 66 1.81 16.85 13.45
N GLU A 67 0.71 16.81 12.69
CA GLU A 67 -0.41 17.75 12.84
C GLU A 67 -1.73 17.01 12.57
N CYS A 68 -2.57 16.97 13.62
CA CYS A 68 -3.94 16.44 13.74
C CYS A 68 -4.47 15.56 12.58
N TRP A 69 -4.69 14.28 12.89
CA TRP A 69 -5.08 13.21 11.97
C TRP A 69 -6.47 13.37 11.33
N GLU A 70 -7.27 14.35 11.73
CA GLU A 70 -8.68 14.46 11.36
C GLU A 70 -8.93 15.03 9.94
N ASP A 71 -7.93 15.66 9.30
CA ASP A 71 -8.14 16.42 8.05
C ASP A 71 -7.40 15.87 6.80
N LYS A 72 -6.73 14.72 6.87
CA LYS A 72 -5.93 14.20 5.74
C LYS A 72 -6.60 13.01 5.05
N PHE A 73 -7.46 13.30 4.07
CA PHE A 73 -7.90 12.35 3.04
C PHE A 73 -6.68 11.70 2.32
N MET A 74 -6.90 10.53 1.71
CA MET A 74 -5.96 9.71 0.89
C MET A 74 -4.99 10.50 -0.02
N ASP A 75 -5.37 11.71 -0.42
CA ASP A 75 -4.62 12.61 -1.29
C ASP A 75 -3.26 13.02 -0.71
N ASN A 76 -3.16 13.23 0.61
CA ASN A 76 -1.90 13.62 1.25
C ASN A 76 -0.87 12.48 1.26
N PHE A 77 -1.31 11.25 1.51
CA PHE A 77 -0.46 10.08 1.45
C PHE A 77 -0.07 9.72 0.02
N SER A 78 -0.99 9.90 -0.93
CA SER A 78 -0.69 9.71 -2.35
C SER A 78 0.40 10.67 -2.84
N ALA A 79 0.35 11.95 -2.44
CA ALA A 79 1.41 12.91 -2.77
C ALA A 79 2.78 12.51 -2.17
N LEU A 80 2.80 12.04 -0.92
CA LEU A 80 4.02 11.54 -0.27
C LEU A 80 4.56 10.29 -0.97
N ALA A 81 3.68 9.37 -1.40
CA ALA A 81 4.06 8.20 -2.16
C ALA A 81 4.69 8.57 -3.52
N ILE A 82 4.10 9.52 -4.25
CA ILE A 82 4.68 10.04 -5.50
C ILE A 82 6.08 10.62 -5.25
N LYS A 83 6.23 11.47 -4.22
CA LYS A 83 7.52 12.07 -3.87
C LYS A 83 8.57 10.99 -3.56
N GLU A 84 8.17 9.93 -2.87
CA GLU A 84 9.06 8.82 -2.56
C GLU A 84 9.45 8.01 -3.80
N ILE A 85 8.51 7.69 -4.67
CA ILE A 85 8.76 6.97 -5.93
C ILE A 85 9.77 7.75 -6.79
N LEU A 86 9.58 9.06 -6.91
CA LEU A 86 10.51 9.95 -7.62
C LEU A 86 11.88 10.02 -6.96
N SER A 87 11.96 10.02 -5.62
CA SER A 87 13.23 10.02 -4.86
C SER A 87 14.08 8.79 -5.21
N ARG A 88 13.42 7.64 -5.40
CA ARG A 88 14.01 6.35 -5.78
C ARG A 88 14.40 6.26 -7.26
N LYS A 89 14.32 7.38 -8.00
CA LYS A 89 14.68 7.52 -9.43
C LYS A 89 13.79 6.70 -10.37
N TYR A 90 12.54 6.47 -9.99
CA TYR A 90 11.53 5.98 -10.92
C TYR A 90 10.86 7.15 -11.65
N SER A 91 10.43 6.89 -12.88
CA SER A 91 9.42 7.72 -13.56
C SER A 91 8.03 7.27 -13.15
N ILE A 92 7.09 8.21 -13.04
CA ILE A 92 5.68 7.95 -12.73
C ILE A 92 4.79 8.77 -13.68
N LYS A 93 3.71 8.16 -14.16
CA LYS A 93 2.70 8.85 -14.97
C LYS A 93 1.34 8.17 -14.83
N ILE A 94 0.28 8.91 -15.15
CA ILE A 94 -1.05 8.38 -15.38
C ILE A 94 -1.08 7.84 -16.82
N THR A 95 -1.61 6.64 -17.03
CA THR A 95 -1.84 6.07 -18.38
C THR A 95 -3.28 6.27 -18.82
N ASP A 96 -4.23 6.09 -17.92
CA ASP A 96 -5.66 6.23 -18.21
C ASP A 96 -6.40 6.91 -17.05
N LYS A 97 -7.47 7.63 -17.40
CA LYS A 97 -8.36 8.30 -16.46
C LYS A 97 -9.76 7.69 -16.58
N HIS A 98 -10.29 7.20 -15.46
CA HIS A 98 -11.65 6.72 -15.34
C HIS A 98 -12.52 7.74 -14.58
N SER A 99 -13.81 7.46 -14.42
CA SER A 99 -14.72 8.34 -13.66
C SER A 99 -14.27 8.55 -12.22
N ASP A 100 -13.83 7.46 -11.57
CA ASP A 100 -13.63 7.42 -10.12
C ASP A 100 -12.18 7.06 -9.73
N TRP A 101 -11.31 6.77 -10.70
CA TRP A 101 -9.93 6.34 -10.44
C TRP A 101 -9.01 6.56 -11.65
N TYR A 102 -7.70 6.31 -11.47
CA TYR A 102 -6.67 6.49 -12.49
C TYR A 102 -5.81 5.24 -12.59
N ASP A 103 -5.43 4.84 -13.79
CA ASP A 103 -4.35 3.88 -13.99
C ASP A 103 -3.01 4.60 -13.91
N TRP A 104 -2.16 4.18 -12.98
CA TRP A 104 -0.81 4.70 -12.84
C TRP A 104 0.22 3.66 -13.25
N ILE A 105 1.30 4.14 -13.86
CA ILE A 105 2.49 3.34 -14.15
C ILE A 105 3.73 3.98 -13.51
N VAL A 106 4.55 3.13 -12.89
CA VAL A 106 5.89 3.45 -12.43
C VAL A 106 6.90 2.64 -13.21
N LYS A 107 7.97 3.28 -13.70
CA LYS A 107 9.00 2.63 -14.52
C LYS A 107 10.40 3.06 -14.15
N LYS A 108 11.33 2.10 -14.11
CA LYS A 108 12.78 2.31 -14.03
C LYS A 108 13.49 1.20 -14.81
N LYS A 109 14.25 1.56 -15.84
CA LYS A 109 14.86 0.60 -16.77
C LYS A 109 13.81 -0.38 -17.32
N ASP A 110 13.99 -1.67 -17.07
CA ASP A 110 13.12 -2.76 -17.53
C ASP A 110 12.02 -3.11 -16.52
N GLU A 111 11.94 -2.41 -15.40
CA GLU A 111 10.97 -2.65 -14.32
C GLU A 111 9.74 -1.76 -14.52
N MET A 112 8.55 -2.36 -14.46
CA MET A 112 7.27 -1.67 -14.62
C MET A 112 6.27 -2.14 -13.57
N TYR A 113 5.56 -1.18 -12.98
CA TYR A 113 4.59 -1.38 -11.92
C TYR A 113 3.30 -0.66 -12.30
N PHE A 114 2.16 -1.32 -12.16
CA PHE A 114 0.84 -0.76 -12.47
C PHE A 114 -0.06 -0.84 -11.23
N ALA A 115 -0.74 0.26 -10.91
CA ALA A 115 -1.77 0.24 -9.89
C ALA A 115 -2.75 1.42 -10.01
N GLN A 116 -3.88 1.30 -9.33
CA GLN A 116 -4.96 2.31 -9.34
C GLN A 116 -4.66 3.54 -8.47
N THR A 117 -3.66 3.47 -7.58
CA THR A 117 -3.26 4.58 -6.72
C THR A 117 -1.74 4.67 -6.55
N PRO A 118 -1.19 5.86 -6.29
CA PRO A 118 0.23 6.01 -5.97
C PRO A 118 0.68 5.24 -4.73
N LEU A 119 -0.22 5.05 -3.75
CA LEU A 119 0.07 4.24 -2.57
C LEU A 119 0.26 2.78 -2.92
N ARG A 120 -0.63 2.21 -3.74
CA ARG A 120 -0.46 0.82 -4.23
C ARG A 120 0.82 0.68 -5.05
N LEU A 121 1.17 1.65 -5.89
CA LEU A 121 2.45 1.64 -6.60
C LEU A 121 3.64 1.58 -5.64
N LEU A 122 3.66 2.43 -4.61
CA LEU A 122 4.71 2.39 -3.60
C LEU A 122 4.74 1.03 -2.89
N ALA A 123 3.59 0.48 -2.54
CA ALA A 123 3.48 -0.83 -1.91
C ALA A 123 4.05 -1.96 -2.79
N LEU A 124 3.81 -1.95 -4.10
CA LEU A 124 4.40 -2.92 -5.02
C LEU A 124 5.93 -2.81 -5.07
N LEU A 125 6.48 -1.59 -5.02
CA LEU A 125 7.93 -1.40 -4.89
C LEU A 125 8.44 -2.01 -3.57
N LEU A 126 7.74 -1.79 -2.46
CA LEU A 126 8.10 -2.33 -1.15
C LEU A 126 8.01 -3.86 -1.11
N LEU A 127 7.05 -4.47 -1.81
CA LEU A 127 6.97 -5.92 -1.96
C LEU A 127 8.20 -6.47 -2.67
N ILE A 128 8.64 -5.83 -3.77
CA ILE A 128 9.86 -6.24 -4.48
C ILE A 128 11.11 -5.98 -3.63
N ASP A 129 11.17 -4.88 -2.88
CA ASP A 129 12.27 -4.62 -1.94
C ASP A 129 12.38 -5.74 -0.89
N TYR A 130 11.24 -6.28 -0.44
CA TYR A 130 11.16 -7.27 0.63
C TYR A 130 11.39 -8.71 0.14
N TYR A 131 10.67 -9.12 -0.90
CA TYR A 131 10.62 -10.50 -1.39
C TYR A 131 11.46 -10.74 -2.66
N GLY A 132 11.90 -9.67 -3.32
CA GLY A 132 12.51 -9.76 -4.65
C GLY A 132 11.50 -10.05 -5.76
N TRP A 133 12.03 -10.24 -6.98
CA TRP A 133 11.22 -10.45 -8.19
C TRP A 133 10.46 -11.79 -8.24
N ASP A 134 10.90 -12.77 -7.46
CA ASP A 134 10.25 -14.09 -7.34
C ASP A 134 9.19 -14.13 -6.22
N TRP A 135 8.68 -12.97 -5.78
CA TRP A 135 7.68 -12.85 -4.70
C TRP A 135 6.49 -13.79 -4.84
N TYR A 136 6.01 -14.04 -6.06
CA TYR A 136 4.85 -14.89 -6.35
C TYR A 136 5.10 -16.39 -6.06
N LYS A 137 6.36 -16.81 -5.88
CA LYS A 137 6.72 -18.18 -5.47
C LYS A 137 6.73 -18.36 -3.96
N ILE A 138 6.64 -17.27 -3.20
CA ILE A 138 6.72 -17.31 -1.74
C ILE A 138 5.34 -17.71 -1.21
N ALA A 139 5.32 -18.80 -0.44
CA ALA A 139 4.11 -19.27 0.19
C ALA A 139 3.79 -18.38 1.39
N VAL A 140 2.75 -17.55 1.25
CA VAL A 140 2.22 -16.71 2.33
C VAL A 140 0.83 -17.22 2.73
N PRO A 141 0.52 -17.33 4.04
CA PRO A 141 -0.82 -17.71 4.50
C PRO A 141 -1.93 -16.81 3.94
N SER A 142 -3.16 -17.30 3.94
CA SER A 142 -4.32 -16.56 3.41
C SER A 142 -4.87 -15.54 4.42
N HIS A 143 -4.01 -14.63 4.91
CA HIS A 143 -4.32 -13.72 6.01
C HIS A 143 -5.59 -12.90 5.79
N LEU A 144 -5.87 -12.46 4.56
CA LEU A 144 -7.05 -11.67 4.25
C LEU A 144 -8.35 -12.36 4.65
N ASN A 145 -8.43 -13.69 4.49
CA ASN A 145 -9.61 -14.49 4.83
C ASN A 145 -9.75 -14.75 6.34
N GLU A 146 -8.69 -14.46 7.10
CA GLU A 146 -8.61 -14.72 8.55
C GLU A 146 -8.69 -13.42 9.37
N LEU A 147 -8.79 -12.26 8.70
CA LEU A 147 -8.91 -10.97 9.37
C LEU A 147 -10.19 -10.96 10.22
N LYS A 148 -10.03 -10.56 11.48
CA LYS A 148 -11.15 -10.36 12.40
C LYS A 148 -11.81 -9.02 12.12
N SER A 149 -13.13 -8.97 12.29
CA SER A 149 -13.85 -7.70 12.45
C SER A 149 -13.51 -7.10 13.81
N TYR A 150 -13.39 -5.78 13.86
CA TYR A 150 -13.21 -5.03 15.11
C TYR A 150 -14.52 -4.63 15.76
#